data_AF-A0A2V6JCE6-F1
#
_entry.id   AF-A0A2V6JCE6-F1
#
_cell.length_a   1.000
_cell.length_b   1.000
_cell.length_c   1.000
_cell.angle_alpha   90.00
_cell.angle_beta   90.00
_cell.angle_gamma   90.00
#
_symmetry.space_group_name_H-M   'P 1'
#
loop_
_entity.id
_entity.type
_entity.pdbx_description
1 polymer ?
#
loop_
_entity_poly.entity_id
_entity_poly.type
_entity_poly.pdbx_seq_one_letter_code
_entity_poly.pdbx_strand_id
1 'polypeptide(L)'
;MIDTLLRDLRQAEYIHVLINPLPIYGLAMAWVGLIVSLFLGSRRAQIATLAILLISAASAWPVYELGQQSYDRVLSMADSDGQAWLDEHRDRAEDLIYFFYALALLSAVAIVAPMKWPKSSISGRKNSPSRISQRGTAKKIR
;
A
#
# COMPACT_ATOMS: atom_id res chain seq x y z
N MET A 1 16.46 3.14 -31.32
CA MET A 1 16.54 2.62 -29.92
C MET A 1 15.43 3.23 -29.07
N ILE A 2 15.28 4.56 -29.05
CA ILE A 2 14.13 5.23 -28.41
C ILE A 2 12.80 4.80 -29.05
N ASP A 3 12.75 4.66 -30.38
CA ASP A 3 11.53 4.26 -31.10
C ASP A 3 11.09 2.82 -30.81
N THR A 4 12.04 1.94 -30.49
CA THR A 4 11.77 0.55 -30.08
C THR A 4 11.16 0.52 -28.68
N LEU A 5 11.76 1.25 -27.73
CA LEU A 5 11.22 1.40 -26.37
C LEU A 5 9.82 2.03 -26.38
N LEU A 6 9.58 3.05 -27.21
CA LEU A 6 8.27 3.69 -27.36
C LEU A 6 7.23 2.76 -27.99
N ARG A 7 7.65 1.83 -28.87
CA ARG A 7 6.76 0.83 -29.47
C ARG A 7 6.41 -0.28 -28.47
N ASP A 8 7.37 -0.73 -27.66
CA ASP A 8 7.15 -1.76 -26.64
C ASP A 8 6.30 -1.22 -25.48
N LEU A 9 6.50 0.05 -25.08
CA LEU A 9 5.62 0.77 -24.12
C LEU A 9 4.21 1.04 -24.66
N ARG A 10 3.89 0.65 -25.89
CA ARG A 10 2.53 0.67 -26.45
C ARG A 10 1.87 -0.70 -26.50
N GLN A 11 2.60 -1.77 -26.22
CA GLN A 11 2.07 -3.13 -26.20
C GLN A 11 1.44 -3.42 -24.85
N ALA A 12 0.16 -3.83 -24.85
CA ALA A 12 -0.58 -4.11 -23.63
C ALA A 12 0.08 -5.24 -22.83
N GLU A 13 0.56 -6.28 -23.51
CA GLU A 13 1.29 -7.42 -22.92
C GLU A 13 2.55 -6.98 -22.16
N TYR A 14 3.34 -6.06 -22.74
CA TYR A 14 4.57 -5.58 -22.13
C TYR A 14 4.28 -4.75 -20.88
N ILE A 15 3.35 -3.79 -20.98
CA ILE A 15 2.99 -2.95 -19.85
C ILE A 15 2.37 -3.81 -18.75
N HIS A 16 1.45 -4.72 -19.08
CA HIS A 16 0.83 -5.65 -18.12
C HIS A 16 1.90 -6.36 -17.31
N VAL A 17 2.85 -7.06 -17.94
CA VAL A 17 3.92 -7.79 -17.24
C VAL A 17 4.79 -6.85 -16.40
N LEU A 18 5.07 -5.64 -16.88
CA LEU A 18 5.88 -4.65 -16.16
C LEU A 18 5.20 -4.18 -14.86
N ILE A 19 3.88 -3.96 -14.88
CA ILE A 19 3.14 -3.44 -13.73
C ILE A 19 2.46 -4.53 -12.88
N ASN A 20 2.35 -5.77 -13.39
CA ASN A 20 1.76 -6.91 -12.69
C ASN A 20 2.38 -7.24 -11.31
N PRO A 21 3.68 -6.98 -11.06
CA PRO A 21 4.24 -7.13 -9.72
C PRO A 21 3.71 -6.11 -8.70
N LEU A 22 3.18 -4.97 -9.12
CA LEU A 22 2.77 -3.88 -8.21
C LEU A 22 1.63 -4.31 -7.26
N PRO A 23 0.51 -4.91 -7.73
CA PRO A 23 -0.56 -5.32 -6.83
C PRO A 23 -0.13 -6.37 -5.81
N ILE A 24 0.81 -7.26 -6.13
CA ILE A 24 1.21 -8.35 -5.23
C ILE A 24 2.42 -7.95 -4.36
N TYR A 25 3.56 -7.62 -4.98
CA TYR A 25 4.78 -7.30 -4.25
C TYR A 25 4.70 -5.94 -3.57
N GLY A 26 4.12 -4.95 -4.24
CA GLY A 26 3.88 -3.63 -3.63
C GLY A 26 2.98 -3.75 -2.40
N LEU A 27 1.92 -4.55 -2.51
CA LEU A 27 1.02 -4.82 -1.39
C LEU A 27 1.72 -5.56 -0.24
N ALA A 28 2.48 -6.62 -0.54
CA ALA A 28 3.24 -7.36 0.48
C ALA A 28 4.21 -6.45 1.24
N MET A 29 4.95 -5.59 0.54
CA MET A 29 5.86 -4.63 1.14
C MET A 29 5.11 -3.56 1.96
N ALA A 30 3.97 -3.09 1.47
CA ALA A 30 3.14 -2.14 2.20
C ALA A 30 2.58 -2.73 3.49
N TRP A 31 2.19 -4.01 3.49
CA TRP A 31 1.75 -4.74 4.68
C TRP A 31 2.84 -4.85 5.74
N VAL A 32 4.05 -5.25 5.34
CA VAL A 32 5.21 -5.30 6.26
C VAL A 32 5.47 -3.92 6.86
N GLY A 33 5.51 -2.88 6.01
CA GLY A 33 5.70 -1.51 6.47
C GLY A 33 4.59 -1.04 7.41
N LEU A 34 3.33 -1.36 7.10
CA LEU A 34 2.18 -0.99 7.93
C LEU A 34 2.29 -1.63 9.31
N ILE A 35 2.58 -2.93 9.39
CA ILE A 35 2.80 -3.66 10.65
C ILE A 35 3.90 -2.98 11.47
N VAL A 36 5.06 -2.72 10.87
CA VAL A 36 6.19 -2.05 11.54
C VAL A 36 5.78 -0.66 12.04
N SER A 37 5.07 0.11 11.22
CA SER A 37 4.62 1.46 11.57
C SER A 37 3.60 1.51 12.72
N LEU A 38 2.79 0.45 12.85
CA LEU A 38 1.85 0.29 13.96
C LEU A 38 2.62 0.01 15.27
N PHE A 39 3.60 -0.89 15.25
CA PHE A 39 4.45 -1.15 16.42
C PHE A 39 5.27 0.06 16.86
N LEU A 40 5.76 0.85 15.90
CA LEU A 40 6.49 2.10 16.20
C LEU A 40 5.58 3.25 16.63
N GLY A 41 4.26 3.14 16.45
CA GLY A 41 3.30 4.22 16.73
C GLY A 41 3.52 5.49 15.88
N SER A 42 4.26 5.40 14.77
CA SER A 42 4.64 6.56 13.96
C SER A 42 3.56 6.88 12.94
N ARG A 43 2.81 7.96 13.18
CA ARG A 43 1.74 8.39 12.27
C ARG A 43 2.23 8.70 10.86
N ARG A 44 3.45 9.26 10.73
CA ARG A 44 4.07 9.54 9.42
C ARG A 44 4.38 8.25 8.67
N ALA A 45 4.92 7.24 9.36
CA ALA A 45 5.20 5.94 8.77
C ALA A 45 3.91 5.19 8.38
N GLN A 46 2.86 5.30 9.20
CA GLN A 46 1.54 4.75 8.88
C GLN A 46 0.96 5.39 7.61
N ILE A 47 1.01 6.71 7.48
CA ILE A 47 0.53 7.41 6.27
C ILE A 47 1.35 6.98 5.04
N ALA A 48 2.68 6.91 5.15
CA ALA A 48 3.54 6.51 4.03
C ALA A 48 3.23 5.08 3.56
N THR A 49 3.07 4.14 4.50
CA THR A 49 2.80 2.73 4.19
C THR A 49 1.38 2.52 3.68
N LEU A 50 0.38 3.25 4.22
CA LEU A 50 -0.97 3.30 3.66
C LEU A 50 -1.01 3.89 2.24
N ALA A 51 -0.17 4.87 1.93
CA ALA A 51 -0.08 5.43 0.59
C ALA A 51 0.49 4.41 -0.41
N ILE A 52 1.53 3.66 -0.03
CA ILE A 52 2.06 2.56 -0.85
C ILE A 52 1.00 1.47 -1.03
N LEU A 53 0.26 1.13 0.04
CA LEU A 53 -0.81 0.14 0.01
C LEU A 53 -1.93 0.58 -0.95
N LEU A 54 -2.33 1.86 -0.89
CA LEU A 54 -3.30 2.47 -1.80
C LEU A 54 -2.84 2.42 -3.26
N ILE A 55 -1.60 2.84 -3.54
CA ILE A 55 -1.05 2.83 -4.91
C ILE A 55 -0.98 1.40 -5.46
N SER A 56 -0.52 0.44 -4.63
CA SER A 56 -0.42 -0.97 -5.02
C SER A 56 -1.80 -1.55 -5.31
N ALA A 57 -2.79 -1.30 -4.44
CA ALA A 57 -4.15 -1.77 -4.64
C ALA A 57 -4.83 -1.11 -5.87
N ALA A 58 -4.66 0.20 -6.04
CA ALA A 58 -5.19 0.92 -7.19
C ALA A 58 -4.57 0.47 -8.51
N SER A 59 -3.30 0.06 -8.51
CA SER A 59 -2.61 -0.47 -9.69
C SER A 59 -3.22 -1.78 -10.23
N ALA A 60 -4.04 -2.48 -9.44
CA ALA A 60 -4.75 -3.67 -9.91
C ALA A 60 -5.70 -3.37 -11.08
N TRP A 61 -6.28 -2.17 -11.14
CA TRP A 61 -7.13 -1.75 -12.27
C TRP A 61 -6.39 -1.79 -13.61
N PRO A 62 -5.29 -1.01 -13.81
CA PRO A 62 -4.60 -1.03 -15.09
C PRO A 62 -3.95 -2.39 -15.37
N VAL A 63 -3.50 -3.13 -14.35
CA VAL A 63 -2.99 -4.50 -14.53
C VAL A 63 -4.08 -5.40 -15.12
N TYR A 64 -5.28 -5.38 -14.55
CA TYR A 64 -6.41 -6.17 -15.02
C TYR A 64 -6.79 -5.82 -16.47
N GLU A 65 -7.00 -4.54 -16.76
CA GLU A 65 -7.39 -4.07 -18.10
C GLU A 65 -6.36 -4.42 -19.18
N LEU A 66 -5.07 -4.19 -18.90
CA LEU A 66 -4.00 -4.54 -19.84
C LEU A 66 -3.88 -6.06 -20.00
N GLY A 67 -4.15 -6.82 -18.93
CA GLY A 67 -4.24 -8.28 -18.96
C GLY A 67 -5.30 -8.75 -19.95
N GLN A 68 -6.53 -8.24 -19.81
CA GLN A 68 -7.65 -8.55 -20.70
C GLN A 68 -7.35 -8.17 -22.16
N GLN A 69 -6.77 -7.00 -22.41
CA GLN A 69 -6.40 -6.55 -23.76
C GLN A 69 -5.29 -7.39 -24.40
N SER A 70 -4.42 -8.00 -23.59
CA SER A 70 -3.30 -8.81 -24.05
C SER A 70 -3.62 -10.30 -24.15
N TYR A 71 -4.72 -10.76 -23.54
CA TYR A 71 -5.03 -12.17 -23.33
C TYR A 71 -4.98 -12.99 -24.62
N ASP A 72 -5.75 -12.66 -25.66
CA ASP A 72 -5.80 -13.43 -26.91
C ASP A 72 -4.43 -13.52 -27.60
N ARG A 73 -3.64 -12.44 -27.52
CA ARG A 73 -2.31 -12.40 -28.11
C ARG A 73 -1.37 -13.33 -27.37
N VAL A 74 -1.34 -13.26 -26.03
CA VAL A 74 -0.50 -14.13 -25.19
C VAL A 74 -0.93 -15.59 -25.34
N LEU A 75 -2.24 -15.86 -25.37
CA LEU A 75 -2.81 -17.18 -25.57
C LEU A 75 -2.33 -17.80 -26.88
N SER A 76 -2.29 -17.03 -27.98
CA SER A 76 -1.83 -17.51 -29.29
C SER A 76 -0.34 -17.89 -29.36
N MET A 77 0.46 -17.42 -28.40
CA MET A 77 1.90 -17.68 -28.30
C MET A 77 2.24 -18.81 -27.31
N ALA A 78 1.30 -19.21 -26.46
CA ALA A 78 1.49 -20.19 -25.40
C ALA A 78 1.24 -21.63 -25.90
N ASP A 79 1.97 -22.59 -25.33
CA ASP A 79 1.69 -24.02 -25.46
C ASP A 79 0.47 -24.42 -24.61
N SER A 80 0.03 -25.69 -24.65
CA SER A 80 -1.19 -26.12 -23.94
C SER A 80 -1.11 -25.87 -22.44
N ASP A 81 0.05 -26.08 -21.82
CA ASP A 81 0.24 -25.88 -20.38
C ASP A 81 0.23 -24.39 -20.04
N GLY A 82 0.85 -23.56 -20.88
CA GLY A 82 0.85 -22.10 -20.75
C GLY A 82 -0.54 -21.49 -20.92
N GLN A 83 -1.35 -22.02 -21.84
CA GLN A 83 -2.75 -21.61 -22.02
C GLN A 83 -3.57 -21.89 -20.75
N ALA A 84 -3.45 -23.10 -20.19
CA ALA A 84 -4.15 -23.45 -18.95
C ALA A 84 -3.75 -22.56 -17.76
N TRP A 85 -2.46 -22.20 -17.66
CA TRP A 85 -1.99 -21.30 -16.59
C TRP A 85 -2.46 -19.86 -16.80
N LEU A 86 -2.56 -19.41 -18.06
CA LEU A 86 -3.06 -18.09 -18.42
C LEU A 86 -4.55 -17.94 -18.11
N ASP A 87 -5.35 -18.98 -18.38
CA ASP A 87 -6.78 -19.02 -18.07
C ASP A 87 -7.00 -18.92 -16.57
N GLU A 88 -6.32 -19.76 -15.79
CA GLU A 88 -6.39 -19.72 -14.34
C GLU A 88 -5.87 -18.38 -13.77
N HIS A 89 -4.85 -17.78 -14.39
CA HIS A 89 -4.40 -16.44 -14.00
C HIS A 89 -5.48 -15.38 -14.22
N ARG A 90 -6.18 -15.45 -15.36
CA ARG A 90 -7.30 -14.55 -15.68
C ARG A 90 -8.46 -14.74 -14.71
N ASP A 91 -8.84 -15.98 -14.42
CA ASP A 91 -9.94 -16.30 -13.49
C ASP A 91 -9.64 -15.73 -12.09
N ARG A 92 -8.42 -15.93 -11.59
CA ARG A 92 -7.98 -15.32 -10.32
C ARG A 92 -8.02 -13.80 -10.36
N ALA A 93 -7.67 -13.18 -11.48
CA ALA A 93 -7.72 -11.74 -11.61
C ALA A 93 -9.17 -11.24 -11.55
N GLU A 94 -10.11 -11.91 -12.23
CA GLU A 94 -11.54 -11.59 -12.21
C GLU A 94 -12.17 -11.77 -10.82
N ASP A 95 -11.84 -12.85 -10.11
CA ASP A 95 -12.36 -13.13 -8.77
C ASP A 95 -11.81 -12.16 -7.72
N LEU A 96 -10.53 -11.81 -7.81
CA LEU A 96 -9.82 -11.07 -6.75
C LEU A 96 -9.87 -9.55 -6.92
N ILE A 97 -10.20 -9.01 -8.10
CA ILE A 97 -10.12 -7.58 -8.38
C ILE A 97 -10.93 -6.72 -7.38
N TYR A 98 -12.08 -7.22 -6.92
CA TYR A 98 -12.92 -6.51 -5.97
C TYR A 98 -12.28 -6.37 -4.58
N PHE A 99 -11.43 -7.30 -4.16
CA PHE A 99 -10.67 -7.17 -2.92
C PHE A 99 -9.68 -6.01 -3.01
N PHE A 100 -9.04 -5.82 -4.18
CA PHE A 100 -8.15 -4.69 -4.40
C PHE A 100 -8.91 -3.35 -4.39
N TYR A 101 -10.11 -3.28 -4.96
CA TYR A 101 -10.93 -2.07 -4.89
C TYR A 101 -11.39 -1.74 -3.47
N ALA A 102 -11.84 -2.74 -2.72
CA ALA A 102 -12.19 -2.57 -1.31
C ALA A 102 -10.98 -2.08 -0.51
N LEU A 103 -9.80 -2.66 -0.76
CA LEU A 103 -8.58 -2.29 -0.06
C LEU A 103 -8.10 -0.87 -0.41
N ALA A 104 -8.18 -0.48 -1.68
CA ALA A 104 -7.89 0.89 -2.11
C ALA A 104 -8.82 1.89 -1.41
N LEU A 105 -10.13 1.60 -1.39
CA LEU A 105 -11.11 2.44 -0.69
C LEU A 105 -10.82 2.54 0.81
N LEU A 106 -10.61 1.42 1.49
CA LEU A 106 -10.29 1.38 2.92
C LEU A 106 -9.02 2.16 3.25
N SER A 107 -8.00 2.08 2.40
CA SER A 107 -6.73 2.79 2.58
C SER A 107 -6.91 4.29 2.41
N ALA A 108 -7.65 4.72 1.38
CA ALA A 108 -7.99 6.12 1.19
C ALA A 108 -8.77 6.67 2.39
N VAL A 109 -9.75 5.92 2.90
CA VAL A 109 -10.51 6.28 4.11
C VAL A 109 -9.58 6.36 5.33
N ALA A 110 -8.68 5.40 5.54
CA ALA A 110 -7.74 5.40 6.67
C ALA A 110 -6.78 6.60 6.65
N ILE A 111 -6.39 7.07 5.46
CA ILE A 111 -5.57 8.27 5.29
C ILE A 111 -6.40 9.53 5.59
N VAL A 112 -7.58 9.66 4.98
CA VAL A 112 -8.36 10.92 4.96
C VAL A 112 -9.20 11.12 6.22
N ALA A 113 -9.84 10.07 6.75
CA ALA A 113 -10.79 10.20 7.86
C ALA A 113 -10.18 10.89 9.10
N PRO A 114 -8.96 10.55 9.56
CA PRO A 114 -8.41 11.22 10.73
C PRO A 114 -7.83 12.61 10.42
N MET A 115 -7.70 13.01 9.15
CA MET A 115 -7.41 14.41 8.78
C MET A 115 -8.65 15.29 8.94
N LYS A 116 -9.85 14.74 8.68
CA LYS A 116 -11.13 15.45 8.78
C LYS A 116 -11.69 15.44 10.21
N TRP A 117 -11.44 14.38 10.97
CA TRP A 117 -11.79 14.29 12.39
C TRP A 117 -10.56 13.93 13.23
N PRO A 118 -9.64 14.88 13.45
CA PRO A 118 -8.60 14.71 14.45
C PRO A 118 -9.27 14.75 15.83
N LYS A 119 -9.84 13.63 16.29
CA LYS A 119 -10.33 13.58 17.67
C LYS A 119 -9.12 13.75 18.58
N SER A 120 -9.26 14.75 19.47
CA SER A 120 -8.33 15.18 20.51
C SER A 120 -7.53 14.03 21.07
N SER A 121 -6.23 14.29 21.22
CA SER A 121 -5.31 13.60 22.12
C SER A 121 -5.97 12.53 22.97
N ILE A 122 -5.57 11.27 22.76
CA ILE A 122 -5.45 10.36 23.89
C ILE A 122 -4.38 10.96 24.81
N SER A 123 -4.81 11.95 25.59
CA SER A 123 -4.26 12.35 26.87
C SER A 123 -4.57 11.20 27.82
N GLY A 124 -3.84 10.11 27.63
CA GLY A 124 -3.91 8.89 28.40
C GLY A 124 -2.54 8.48 28.91
N ARG A 125 -1.66 9.44 29.22
CA ARG A 125 -0.50 9.18 30.07
C ARG A 125 -0.80 9.78 31.44
N LYS A 126 -1.18 8.86 32.34
CA LYS A 126 -1.61 9.07 33.72
C LYS A 126 -0.72 10.08 34.45
N ASN A 127 -1.37 10.96 35.21
CA ASN A 127 -0.79 11.75 36.28
C ASN A 127 0.19 10.91 37.11
N SER A 128 1.43 11.38 37.23
CA SER A 128 2.29 11.00 38.35
C SER A 128 2.53 12.26 39.19
N PRO A 129 1.78 12.45 40.29
CA PRO A 129 2.02 13.56 41.20
C PRO A 129 2.98 13.12 42.30
N SER A 130 4.21 13.64 42.29
CA SER A 130 4.96 13.88 43.53
C SER A 130 6.14 14.83 43.30
N ARG A 131 5.84 16.13 43.15
CA ARG A 131 6.79 17.17 43.58
C ARG A 131 6.60 17.36 45.08
N ILE A 132 7.40 16.65 45.89
CA ILE A 132 7.59 17.05 47.28
C ILE A 132 8.54 18.26 47.27
N SER A 133 8.00 19.35 47.78
CA SER A 133 8.66 20.58 48.17
C SER A 133 9.88 20.31 49.04
N GLN A 134 11.06 20.72 48.58
CA GLN A 134 12.12 21.19 49.48
C GLN A 134 12.51 22.61 49.05
N ARG A 135 11.84 23.58 49.68
CA ARG A 135 12.33 24.96 49.82
C ARG A 135 12.56 25.22 51.30
N GLY A 136 13.74 25.76 51.60
CA GLY A 136 14.19 26.17 52.94
C GLY A 136 15.44 25.36 53.31
N THR A 137 16.64 25.90 53.41
CA THR A 137 17.04 27.27 53.72
C THR A 137 18.49 27.48 53.29
N ALA A 138 18.74 28.55 52.53
CA ALA A 138 20.06 29.12 52.44
C ALA A 138 20.43 29.70 53.81
N LYS A 139 21.55 29.27 54.38
CA LYS A 139 22.24 30.02 55.44
C LYS A 139 23.69 30.19 55.04
N LYS A 140 23.95 31.33 54.39
CA LYS A 140 25.26 31.89 54.12
C LYS A 140 25.59 32.83 55.28
N ILE A 141 26.50 32.46 56.19
CA ILE A 141 27.15 33.39 57.11
C ILE A 141 28.61 32.93 57.32
N ARG A 142 29.52 33.80 56.86
CA ARG A 142 30.95 33.99 57.17
C ARG A 142 31.90 32.80 57.07
#